data_AF-A0AAV5ZUD1-F1
#
_entry.id   AF-A0AAV5ZUD1-F1
#
_cell.length_a   1.000
_cell.length_b   1.000
_cell.length_c   1.000
_cell.angle_alpha   90.00
_cell.angle_beta   90.00
_cell.angle_gamma   90.00
#
_symmetry.space_group_name_H-M   'P 1'
#
loop_
_entity.id
_entity.type
_entity.pdbx_description
1 polymer ?
#
loop_
_entity_poly.entity_id
_entity_poly.type
_entity_poly.pdbx_seq_one_letter_code
_entity_poly.pdbx_strand_id
1 'polypeptide(L)'
;MRHGLIRFIVRRLAVLAIIFFIPVPAAAADDAIMSVDQYKTAKARTLATTHQPLLKQMREEIYHCMPWVGVQKAGIGFRQPKGAVEDDRYLSVWIIIDQDEDARFSALPTERRASAMFSRYGTDLLRRMAQLQPLVADPDVKGFSVVLSWLKPGTGGQVQPINETLALWSDKQTTLGFLAKRVPAGEFTRRAKFNVFDGVEDKGRLALEIWEDSFVRTFKVANYEAPKGQRCSG
;
A
#
# COMPACT_ATOMS: atom_id res chain seq x y z
N MET A 1 12.12 -34.85 64.07
CA MET A 1 13.15 -33.80 63.96
C MET A 1 14.00 -34.03 62.71
N ARG A 2 13.90 -33.10 61.76
CA ARG A 2 14.92 -32.60 60.80
C ARG A 2 14.31 -32.36 59.42
N HIS A 3 14.03 -31.08 59.19
CA HIS A 3 13.78 -30.46 57.89
C HIS A 3 14.99 -30.58 56.97
N GLY A 4 14.74 -30.67 55.67
CA GLY A 4 15.76 -30.58 54.61
C GLY A 4 15.11 -30.10 53.30
N LEU A 5 14.85 -28.80 53.24
CA LEU A 5 14.26 -28.08 52.12
C LEU A 5 15.29 -28.00 50.97
N ILE A 6 15.08 -28.73 49.86
CA ILE A 6 15.91 -28.60 48.65
C ILE A 6 15.34 -27.44 47.82
N ARG A 7 16.04 -26.31 47.83
CA ARG A 7 15.77 -25.13 46.99
C ARG A 7 16.14 -25.43 45.54
N PHE A 8 15.16 -25.49 44.66
CA PHE A 8 15.37 -25.44 43.21
C PHE A 8 15.75 -24.01 42.79
N ILE A 9 17.00 -23.82 42.39
CA ILE A 9 17.47 -22.58 41.76
C ILE A 9 17.14 -22.67 40.26
N VAL A 10 16.04 -22.04 39.86
CA VAL A 10 15.72 -21.83 38.44
C VAL A 10 16.54 -20.64 37.93
N ARG A 11 17.69 -20.91 37.31
CA ARG A 11 18.44 -19.90 36.54
C ARG A 11 17.64 -19.55 35.29
N ARG A 12 17.01 -18.38 35.27
CA ARG A 12 16.43 -17.79 34.06
C ARG A 12 17.56 -17.36 33.11
N LEU A 13 17.81 -18.16 32.09
CA LEU A 13 18.59 -17.75 30.92
C LEU A 13 17.71 -16.78 30.12
N ALA A 14 18.01 -15.48 30.19
CA ALA A 14 17.48 -14.49 29.27
C ALA A 14 18.15 -14.72 27.90
N VAL A 15 17.43 -15.38 26.99
CA VAL A 15 17.84 -15.49 25.60
C VAL A 15 17.59 -14.12 24.95
N LEU A 16 18.67 -13.40 24.67
CA LEU A 16 18.64 -12.19 23.84
C LEU A 16 18.27 -12.64 22.42
N ALA A 17 17.00 -12.49 22.03
CA ALA A 17 16.58 -12.73 20.66
C ALA A 17 17.15 -11.60 19.78
N ILE A 18 18.21 -11.91 19.03
CA ILE A 18 18.69 -11.05 17.96
C ILE A 18 17.65 -11.16 16.84
N ILE A 19 16.81 -10.12 16.72
CA ILE A 19 15.87 -9.99 15.59
C ILE A 19 16.73 -9.65 14.36
N PHE A 20 17.02 -10.66 13.55
CA PHE A 20 17.49 -10.44 12.19
C PHE A 20 16.31 -9.93 11.36
N PHE A 21 16.33 -8.63 11.03
CA PHE A 21 15.53 -8.10 9.94
C PHE A 21 15.99 -8.78 8.65
N ILE A 22 15.18 -9.71 8.13
CA ILE A 22 15.34 -10.17 6.76
C ILE A 22 14.55 -9.16 5.92
N PRO A 23 15.21 -8.28 5.16
CA PRO A 23 14.49 -7.38 4.27
C PRO A 23 13.70 -8.19 3.26
N VAL A 24 12.38 -8.01 3.24
CA VAL A 24 11.54 -8.47 2.12
C VAL A 24 12.10 -7.81 0.86
N PRO A 25 12.36 -8.54 -0.24
CA PRO A 25 12.89 -7.93 -1.44
C PRO A 25 11.80 -7.06 -2.07
N ALA A 26 11.77 -5.78 -1.70
CA ALA A 26 11.19 -4.76 -2.53
C ALA A 26 11.86 -4.84 -3.90
N ALA A 27 11.10 -4.62 -4.98
CA ALA A 27 11.73 -4.45 -6.28
C ALA A 27 12.81 -3.37 -6.18
N ALA A 28 13.98 -3.59 -6.81
CA ALA A 28 14.94 -2.51 -6.99
C ALA A 28 14.19 -1.30 -7.57
N ALA A 29 14.55 -0.07 -7.19
CA ALA A 29 13.79 1.13 -7.57
C ALA A 29 13.48 1.18 -9.08
N ASP A 30 14.36 0.65 -9.92
CA ASP A 30 14.18 0.61 -11.37
C ASP A 30 13.08 -0.34 -11.89
N ASP A 31 12.67 -1.32 -11.10
CA ASP A 31 11.63 -2.30 -11.45
C ASP A 31 10.22 -1.89 -10.99
N ALA A 32 10.08 -0.77 -10.27
CA ALA A 32 8.80 -0.32 -9.70
C ALA A 32 7.79 0.18 -10.76
N ILE A 33 8.27 0.77 -11.85
CA ILE A 33 7.44 1.34 -12.91
C ILE A 33 7.22 0.29 -14.01
N MET A 34 5.97 0.11 -14.43
CA MET A 34 5.61 -0.76 -15.54
C MET A 34 6.26 -0.25 -16.85
N SER A 35 7.01 -1.13 -17.53
CA SER A 35 7.65 -0.81 -18.81
C SER A 35 6.62 -0.55 -19.91
N VAL A 36 6.95 0.32 -20.86
CA VAL A 36 6.09 0.66 -22.01
C VAL A 36 5.69 -0.61 -22.80
N ASP A 37 6.59 -1.59 -22.90
CA ASP A 37 6.35 -2.83 -23.66
C ASP A 37 5.35 -3.78 -22.99
N GLN A 38 5.07 -3.57 -21.70
CA GLN A 38 4.08 -4.37 -20.97
C GLN A 38 2.64 -3.91 -21.23
N TYR A 39 2.44 -2.73 -21.84
CA TYR A 39 1.13 -2.21 -22.19
C TYR A 39 0.63 -2.77 -23.52
N LYS A 40 -0.60 -3.25 -23.52
CA LYS A 40 -1.21 -3.92 -24.69
C LYS A 40 -1.89 -2.96 -25.67
N THR A 41 -2.31 -1.78 -25.22
CA THR A 41 -3.04 -0.80 -26.08
C THR A 41 -2.18 0.42 -26.41
N ALA A 42 -2.48 1.07 -27.54
CA ALA A 42 -1.79 2.29 -27.96
C ALA A 42 -1.98 3.43 -26.95
N LYS A 43 -3.21 3.63 -26.45
CA LYS A 43 -3.52 4.63 -25.43
C LYS A 43 -2.65 4.46 -24.19
N ALA A 44 -2.53 3.24 -23.67
CA ALA A 44 -1.75 2.97 -22.47
C ALA A 44 -0.24 3.20 -22.68
N ARG A 45 0.29 2.83 -23.85
CA ARG A 45 1.68 3.15 -24.23
C ARG A 45 1.90 4.65 -24.32
N THR A 46 0.97 5.39 -24.94
CA THR A 46 1.03 6.85 -25.00
C THR A 46 1.03 7.47 -23.61
N LEU A 47 0.11 7.08 -22.72
CA LEU A 47 0.09 7.56 -21.34
C LEU A 47 1.41 7.28 -20.61
N ALA A 48 1.93 6.06 -20.73
CA ALA A 48 3.18 5.64 -20.08
C ALA A 48 4.39 6.43 -20.59
N THR A 49 4.48 6.69 -21.90
CA THR A 49 5.55 7.48 -22.50
C THR A 49 5.43 8.95 -22.13
N THR A 50 4.24 9.54 -22.29
CA THR A 50 3.98 10.97 -22.02
C THR A 50 4.23 11.33 -20.57
N HIS A 51 3.78 10.50 -19.62
CA HIS A 51 3.85 10.80 -18.19
C HIS A 51 5.02 10.11 -17.48
N GLN A 52 5.98 9.53 -18.23
CA GLN A 52 7.12 8.81 -17.65
C GLN A 52 7.86 9.63 -16.57
N PRO A 53 8.14 10.93 -16.75
CA PRO A 53 8.81 11.73 -15.71
C PRO A 53 8.00 11.80 -14.41
N LEU A 54 6.68 11.89 -14.48
CA LEU A 54 5.79 11.94 -13.31
C LEU A 54 5.68 10.58 -12.61
N LEU A 55 5.72 9.48 -13.36
CA LEU A 55 5.79 8.13 -12.76
C LEU A 55 7.10 7.94 -12.00
N LYS A 56 8.22 8.45 -12.54
CA LYS A 56 9.52 8.48 -11.84
C LYS A 56 9.47 9.35 -10.60
N GLN A 57 8.90 10.55 -10.68
CA GLN A 57 8.71 11.40 -9.52
C GLN A 57 7.91 10.70 -8.41
N MET A 58 6.77 10.09 -8.74
CA MET A 58 5.95 9.33 -7.79
C MET A 58 6.74 8.19 -7.14
N ARG A 59 7.53 7.46 -7.93
CA ARG A 59 8.41 6.41 -7.40
C ARG A 59 9.39 6.98 -6.37
N GLU A 60 10.12 8.04 -6.72
CA GLU A 60 11.10 8.67 -5.82
C GLU A 60 10.42 9.19 -4.54
N GLU A 61 9.24 9.78 -4.67
CA GLU A 61 8.46 10.23 -3.52
C GLU A 61 8.08 9.07 -2.60
N ILE A 62 7.58 7.96 -3.13
CA ILE A 62 7.27 6.78 -2.30
C ILE A 62 8.55 6.23 -1.67
N TYR A 63 9.62 6.06 -2.45
CA TYR A 63 10.89 5.51 -1.96
C TYR A 63 11.49 6.33 -0.82
N HIS A 64 11.48 7.66 -0.94
CA HIS A 64 12.09 8.54 0.06
C HIS A 64 11.15 8.92 1.21
N CYS A 65 9.84 8.97 0.97
CA CYS A 65 8.88 9.47 1.97
C CYS A 65 8.12 8.36 2.67
N MET A 66 8.21 7.14 2.17
CA MET A 66 7.63 5.95 2.78
C MET A 66 8.67 4.81 2.77
N PRO A 67 9.89 5.00 3.31
CA PRO A 67 10.98 3.99 3.23
C PRO A 67 10.69 2.66 3.94
N TRP A 68 9.58 2.56 4.67
CA TRP A 68 9.07 1.34 5.32
C TRP A 68 8.07 0.56 4.46
N VAL A 69 7.81 0.97 3.22
CA VAL A 69 6.99 0.19 2.26
C VAL A 69 7.82 -0.19 1.05
N GLY A 70 7.53 -1.37 0.50
CA GLY A 70 7.99 -1.77 -0.82
C GLY A 70 7.01 -1.31 -1.90
N VAL A 71 7.51 -1.11 -3.12
CA VAL A 71 6.66 -1.02 -4.31
C VAL A 71 6.71 -2.37 -5.03
N GLN A 72 5.54 -2.92 -5.36
CA GLN A 72 5.46 -4.16 -6.15
C GLN A 72 6.16 -3.95 -7.50
N LYS A 73 6.81 -4.98 -8.04
CA LYS A 73 7.36 -4.93 -9.41
C LYS A 73 6.27 -4.52 -10.42
N ALA A 74 6.58 -3.54 -11.28
CA ALA A 74 5.64 -2.90 -12.19
C ALA A 74 4.36 -2.37 -11.48
N GLY A 75 4.47 -2.00 -10.20
CA GLY A 75 3.37 -1.56 -9.34
C GLY A 75 2.88 -0.15 -9.66
N ILE A 76 3.69 0.67 -10.32
CA ILE A 76 3.35 2.04 -10.76
C ILE A 76 3.10 2.05 -12.27
N GLY A 77 1.93 2.51 -12.71
CA GLY A 77 1.60 2.58 -14.15
C GLY A 77 0.12 2.79 -14.44
N PHE A 78 -0.31 2.54 -15.69
CA PHE A 78 -1.68 2.76 -16.16
C PHE A 78 -2.46 1.44 -16.32
N ARG A 79 -3.30 1.10 -15.34
CA ARG A 79 -4.02 -0.18 -15.29
C ARG A 79 -5.52 -0.01 -15.47
N GLN A 80 -6.22 -1.13 -15.54
CA GLN A 80 -7.68 -1.18 -15.62
C GLN A 80 -8.22 -2.11 -14.53
N PRO A 81 -9.42 -1.84 -13.98
CA PRO A 81 -10.06 -2.78 -13.10
C PRO A 81 -10.38 -4.09 -13.85
N LYS A 82 -10.40 -5.20 -13.12
CA LYS A 82 -10.79 -6.51 -13.68
C LYS A 82 -12.20 -6.41 -14.27
N GLY A 83 -12.38 -6.90 -15.49
CA GLY A 83 -13.66 -6.86 -16.20
C GLY A 83 -14.01 -5.51 -16.83
N ALA A 84 -13.08 -4.55 -16.92
CA ALA A 84 -13.28 -3.37 -17.74
C ALA A 84 -13.49 -3.77 -19.22
N VAL A 85 -14.52 -3.19 -19.83
CA VAL A 85 -14.83 -3.38 -21.26
C VAL A 85 -14.14 -2.32 -22.11
N GLU A 86 -14.19 -1.07 -21.65
CA GLU A 86 -13.55 0.07 -22.32
C GLU A 86 -12.06 0.16 -22.01
N ASP A 87 -11.30 0.88 -22.84
CA ASP A 87 -9.89 1.17 -22.63
C ASP A 87 -9.65 2.29 -21.58
N ASP A 88 -10.40 2.24 -20.47
CA ASP A 88 -10.32 3.20 -19.37
C ASP A 88 -9.08 2.97 -18.52
N ARG A 89 -8.19 3.98 -18.46
CA ARG A 89 -6.88 3.87 -17.80
C ARG A 89 -6.84 4.63 -16.49
N TYR A 90 -6.43 3.93 -15.44
CA TYR A 90 -6.28 4.46 -14.10
C TYR A 90 -4.79 4.53 -13.78
N LEU A 91 -4.32 5.67 -13.28
CA LEU A 91 -3.01 5.72 -12.64
C LEU A 91 -3.07 4.79 -11.43
N SER A 92 -2.19 3.81 -11.36
CA SER A 92 -2.20 2.75 -10.35
C SER A 92 -0.88 2.77 -9.59
N VAL A 93 -0.98 2.62 -8.27
CA VAL A 93 0.16 2.38 -7.38
C VAL A 93 -0.12 1.10 -6.58
N TRP A 94 0.84 0.18 -6.55
CA TRP A 94 0.78 -1.04 -5.73
C TRP A 94 1.96 -1.05 -4.75
N ILE A 95 1.66 -0.89 -3.46
CA ILE A 95 2.65 -1.01 -2.39
C ILE A 95 2.49 -2.33 -1.61
N ILE A 96 3.62 -2.83 -1.14
CA ILE A 96 3.73 -3.93 -0.18
C ILE A 96 4.08 -3.28 1.16
N ILE A 97 3.20 -3.44 2.14
CA ILE A 97 3.33 -2.85 3.46
C ILE A 97 4.05 -3.87 4.33
N ASP A 98 5.18 -3.46 4.88
CA ASP A 98 5.88 -4.23 5.90
C ASP A 98 5.12 -4.09 7.22
N GLN A 99 4.17 -5.00 7.42
CA GLN A 99 3.34 -5.08 8.61
C GLN A 99 3.83 -6.26 9.44
N ASP A 100 4.53 -5.96 10.53
CA ASP A 100 4.87 -6.96 11.54
C ASP A 100 3.62 -7.70 12.02
N GLU A 101 3.81 -8.94 12.50
CA GLU A 101 2.78 -9.72 13.18
C GLU A 101 2.41 -9.10 14.53
N ASP A 102 1.73 -7.95 14.49
CA ASP A 102 1.13 -7.29 15.64
C ASP A 102 -0.15 -8.03 16.03
N ALA A 103 -0.22 -8.46 17.29
CA ALA A 103 -1.34 -9.27 17.78
C ALA A 103 -2.69 -8.53 17.72
N ARG A 104 -2.70 -7.20 17.89
CA ARG A 104 -3.93 -6.40 17.86
C ARG A 104 -4.47 -6.27 16.44
N PHE A 105 -3.60 -5.98 15.48
CA PHE A 105 -3.96 -5.94 14.06
C PHE A 105 -4.40 -7.32 13.56
N SER A 106 -3.66 -8.37 13.94
CA SER A 106 -3.95 -9.75 13.56
C SER A 106 -5.31 -10.24 14.04
N ALA A 107 -5.76 -9.79 15.21
CA ALA A 107 -7.06 -10.14 15.80
C ALA A 107 -8.25 -9.42 15.13
N LEU A 108 -8.03 -8.38 14.32
CA LEU A 108 -9.11 -7.68 13.63
C LEU A 108 -9.75 -8.57 12.55
N PRO A 109 -11.06 -8.46 12.28
CA PRO A 109 -11.67 -9.03 11.07
C PRO A 109 -11.04 -8.49 9.78
N THR A 110 -11.11 -9.25 8.68
CA THR A 110 -10.49 -8.90 7.39
C THR A 110 -10.92 -7.52 6.88
N GLU A 111 -12.20 -7.19 6.98
CA GLU A 111 -12.76 -5.89 6.59
C GLU A 111 -12.20 -4.73 7.43
N ARG A 112 -11.92 -4.96 8.72
CA ARG A 112 -11.30 -3.96 9.60
C ARG A 112 -9.81 -3.80 9.32
N ARG A 113 -9.11 -4.88 8.99
CA ARG A 113 -7.72 -4.81 8.49
C ARG A 113 -7.62 -4.02 7.20
N ALA A 114 -8.50 -4.31 6.23
CA ALA A 114 -8.55 -3.57 4.96
C ALA A 114 -8.87 -2.08 5.17
N SER A 115 -9.83 -1.76 6.05
CA SER A 115 -10.17 -0.38 6.42
C SER A 115 -9.00 0.36 7.07
N ALA A 116 -8.27 -0.31 7.97
CA ALA A 116 -7.09 0.25 8.61
C ALA A 116 -5.95 0.50 7.62
N MET A 117 -5.66 -0.46 6.74
CA MET A 117 -4.63 -0.31 5.72
C MET A 117 -4.97 0.80 4.72
N PHE A 118 -6.22 0.87 4.26
CA PHE A 118 -6.65 1.94 3.37
C PHE A 118 -6.59 3.32 4.04
N SER A 119 -7.09 3.45 5.26
CA SER A 119 -7.07 4.73 5.99
C SER A 119 -5.64 5.21 6.21
N ARG A 120 -4.74 4.29 6.58
CA ARG A 120 -3.33 4.57 6.83
C ARG A 120 -2.54 4.96 5.59
N TYR A 121 -2.69 4.22 4.49
CA TYR A 121 -1.85 4.38 3.29
C TYR A 121 -2.60 4.86 2.06
N GLY A 122 -3.81 4.35 1.84
CA GLY A 122 -4.60 4.60 0.64
C GLY A 122 -4.94 6.07 0.42
N THR A 123 -5.43 6.75 1.46
CA THR A 123 -5.77 8.19 1.37
C THR A 123 -4.56 9.05 1.03
N ASP A 124 -3.38 8.77 1.60
CA ASP A 124 -2.16 9.53 1.31
C ASP A 124 -1.64 9.28 -0.11
N LEU A 125 -1.66 8.03 -0.57
CA LEU A 125 -1.30 7.69 -1.95
C LEU A 125 -2.23 8.40 -2.94
N LEU A 126 -3.54 8.41 -2.70
CA LEU A 126 -4.49 9.15 -3.54
C LEU A 126 -4.17 10.66 -3.57
N ARG A 127 -3.78 11.25 -2.43
CA ARG A 127 -3.38 12.66 -2.35
C ARG A 127 -2.15 12.95 -3.21
N ARG A 128 -1.10 12.14 -3.11
CA ARG A 128 0.11 12.25 -3.94
C ARG A 128 -0.22 12.13 -5.42
N MET A 129 -1.04 11.14 -5.78
CA MET A 129 -1.43 10.90 -7.18
C MET A 129 -2.23 12.07 -7.74
N ALA A 130 -3.10 12.69 -6.93
CA ALA A 130 -3.90 13.85 -7.31
C ALA A 130 -3.09 15.15 -7.50
N GLN A 131 -1.83 15.18 -7.06
CA GLN A 131 -0.92 16.32 -7.21
C GLN A 131 -0.06 16.25 -8.48
N LEU A 132 -0.05 15.11 -9.20
CA LEU A 132 0.75 14.92 -10.42
C LEU A 132 0.16 15.65 -11.62
N GLN A 133 0.39 16.95 -11.73
CA GLN A 133 0.09 17.70 -12.95
C GLN A 133 1.23 17.58 -13.97
N PRO A 134 0.96 17.49 -15.29
CA PRO A 134 -0.37 17.53 -15.93
C PRO A 134 -1.13 16.18 -15.99
N LEU A 135 -0.60 15.07 -15.47
CA LEU A 135 -1.23 13.74 -15.56
C LEU A 135 -2.70 13.73 -15.11
N VAL A 136 -3.02 14.40 -14.00
CA VAL A 136 -4.41 14.45 -13.49
C VAL A 136 -5.35 15.16 -14.47
N ALA A 137 -4.86 16.17 -15.20
CA ALA A 137 -5.63 16.89 -16.20
C ALA A 137 -5.83 16.11 -17.50
N ASP A 138 -5.03 15.06 -17.76
CA ASP A 138 -5.11 14.25 -18.98
C ASP A 138 -6.47 13.52 -19.10
N PRO A 139 -7.26 13.75 -20.16
CA PRO A 139 -8.58 13.14 -20.34
C PRO A 139 -8.56 11.62 -20.58
N ASP A 140 -7.41 11.07 -20.96
CA ASP A 140 -7.22 9.63 -21.13
C ASP A 140 -6.93 8.91 -19.80
N VAL A 141 -6.59 9.66 -18.74
CA VAL A 141 -6.56 9.16 -17.37
C VAL A 141 -7.97 9.26 -16.78
N LYS A 142 -8.61 8.11 -16.52
CA LYS A 142 -10.00 8.00 -16.03
C LYS A 142 -10.12 8.03 -14.51
N GLY A 143 -9.05 7.71 -13.80
CA GLY A 143 -9.07 7.71 -12.35
C GLY A 143 -7.78 7.25 -11.73
N PHE A 144 -7.91 6.83 -10.47
CA PHE A 144 -6.83 6.40 -9.61
C PHE A 144 -7.08 4.99 -9.08
N SER A 145 -6.01 4.24 -8.90
CA SER A 145 -6.00 2.91 -8.32
C SER A 145 -4.93 2.83 -7.25
N VAL A 146 -5.31 2.30 -6.09
CA VAL A 146 -4.38 1.96 -5.02
C VAL A 146 -4.55 0.49 -4.68
N VAL A 147 -3.45 -0.25 -4.76
CA VAL A 147 -3.36 -1.65 -4.36
C VAL A 147 -2.45 -1.73 -3.15
N LEU A 148 -2.98 -2.25 -2.05
CA LEU A 148 -2.28 -2.38 -0.78
C LEU A 148 -2.17 -3.87 -0.48
N SER A 149 -0.95 -4.38 -0.35
CA SER A 149 -0.70 -5.74 0.11
C SER A 149 -0.01 -5.72 1.46
N TRP A 150 -0.44 -6.56 2.40
CA TRP A 150 0.18 -6.72 3.72
C TRP A 150 0.19 -8.19 4.11
N LEU A 151 1.06 -8.56 5.06
CA LEU A 151 1.17 -9.93 5.54
C LEU A 151 -0.16 -10.43 6.11
N LYS A 152 -0.62 -11.59 5.64
CA LYS A 152 -1.78 -12.28 6.21
C LYS A 152 -1.42 -12.77 7.62
N PRO A 153 -2.22 -12.41 8.64
CA PRO A 153 -1.98 -12.85 10.00
C PRO A 153 -1.76 -14.37 10.12
N GLY A 154 -0.72 -14.76 10.86
CA GLY A 154 -0.39 -16.17 11.12
C GLY A 154 0.38 -16.88 9.99
N THR A 155 0.86 -16.14 8.99
CA THR A 155 1.61 -16.70 7.85
C THR A 155 3.07 -16.24 7.75
N GLY A 156 3.53 -15.36 8.63
CA GLY A 156 4.89 -14.80 8.60
C GLY A 156 5.99 -15.85 8.81
N GLY A 157 5.70 -16.95 9.50
CA GLY A 157 6.61 -18.07 9.68
C GLY A 157 6.67 -19.07 8.52
N GLN A 158 5.91 -18.86 7.44
CA GLN A 158 5.88 -19.76 6.29
C GLN A 158 7.01 -19.47 5.29
N VAL A 159 7.43 -20.49 4.53
CA VAL A 159 8.48 -20.38 3.50
C VAL A 159 8.14 -19.31 2.45
N GLN A 160 6.85 -19.14 2.15
CA GLN A 160 6.34 -18.02 1.37
C GLN A 160 5.22 -17.34 2.16
N PRO A 161 5.48 -16.14 2.72
CA PRO A 161 4.46 -15.37 3.41
C PRO A 161 3.30 -15.06 2.46
N ILE A 162 2.07 -15.21 2.95
CA ILE A 162 0.86 -14.96 2.17
C ILE A 162 0.45 -13.51 2.41
N ASN A 163 0.15 -12.76 1.36
CA ASN A 163 -0.34 -11.40 1.50
C ASN A 163 -1.86 -11.32 1.34
N GLU A 164 -2.52 -10.60 2.25
CA GLU A 164 -3.82 -10.01 1.97
C GLU A 164 -3.63 -8.80 1.07
N THR A 165 -4.59 -8.53 0.20
CA THR A 165 -4.52 -7.43 -0.76
C THR A 165 -5.87 -6.74 -0.91
N LEU A 166 -5.90 -5.42 -0.75
CA LEU A 166 -7.02 -4.56 -1.16
C LEU A 166 -6.65 -3.90 -2.50
N ALA A 167 -7.46 -4.10 -3.52
CA ALA A 167 -7.32 -3.39 -4.81
C ALA A 167 -8.51 -2.46 -5.01
N LEU A 168 -8.29 -1.14 -4.93
CA LEU A 168 -9.32 -0.11 -5.04
C LEU A 168 -9.12 0.76 -6.29
N TRP A 169 -10.22 1.04 -6.98
CA TRP A 169 -10.30 1.84 -8.20
C TRP A 169 -11.39 2.90 -8.03
N SER A 170 -11.08 4.16 -8.33
CA SER A 170 -12.04 5.27 -8.25
C SER A 170 -11.80 6.26 -9.38
N ASP A 171 -12.86 6.74 -10.02
CA ASP A 171 -12.76 7.74 -11.09
C ASP A 171 -12.22 9.08 -10.57
N LYS A 172 -11.73 9.93 -11.49
CA LYS A 172 -11.11 11.21 -11.11
C LYS A 172 -12.06 12.11 -10.33
N GLN A 173 -13.32 12.20 -10.72
CA GLN A 173 -14.29 13.11 -10.08
C GLN A 173 -14.57 12.68 -8.63
N THR A 174 -14.79 11.37 -8.43
CA THR A 174 -15.02 10.78 -7.12
C THR A 174 -13.81 10.95 -6.21
N THR A 175 -12.59 10.63 -6.68
CA THR A 175 -11.37 10.77 -5.88
C THR A 175 -11.06 12.22 -5.53
N LEU A 176 -11.10 13.13 -6.51
CA LEU A 176 -10.82 14.55 -6.26
C LEU A 176 -11.90 15.20 -5.39
N GLY A 177 -13.17 14.77 -5.53
CA GLY A 177 -14.24 15.17 -4.64
C GLY A 177 -14.03 14.69 -3.21
N PHE A 178 -13.58 13.44 -3.03
CA PHE A 178 -13.27 12.87 -1.72
C PHE A 178 -12.12 13.60 -1.02
N LEU A 179 -10.99 13.77 -1.73
CA LEU A 179 -9.82 14.48 -1.19
C LEU A 179 -10.11 15.95 -0.86
N ALA A 180 -10.99 16.60 -1.63
CA ALA A 180 -11.46 17.96 -1.38
C ALA A 180 -12.59 18.04 -0.33
N LYS A 181 -12.93 16.94 0.35
CA LYS A 181 -14.01 16.85 1.34
C LYS A 181 -15.40 17.22 0.82
N ARG A 182 -15.61 17.16 -0.51
CA ARG A 182 -16.91 17.36 -1.18
C ARG A 182 -17.70 16.06 -1.33
N VAL A 183 -17.02 14.91 -1.33
CA VAL A 183 -17.62 13.58 -1.31
C VAL A 183 -17.31 12.94 0.05
N PRO A 184 -18.32 12.61 0.87
CA PRO A 184 -18.11 11.93 2.15
C PRO A 184 -17.45 10.55 1.97
N ALA A 185 -16.68 10.09 2.95
CA ALA A 185 -15.98 8.80 2.90
C ALA A 185 -16.88 7.61 2.52
N GLY A 186 -18.07 7.51 3.13
CA GLY A 186 -19.02 6.44 2.81
C GLY A 186 -19.58 6.51 1.38
N GLU A 187 -19.68 7.70 0.79
CA GLU A 187 -20.07 7.86 -0.62
C GLU A 187 -18.90 7.54 -1.56
N PHE A 188 -17.68 7.94 -1.19
CA PHE A 188 -16.47 7.55 -1.91
C PHE A 188 -16.35 6.02 -1.99
N THR A 189 -16.49 5.31 -0.87
CA THR A 189 -16.40 3.84 -0.89
C THR A 189 -17.51 3.22 -1.72
N ARG A 190 -18.76 3.71 -1.64
CA ARG A 190 -19.87 3.26 -2.49
C ARG A 190 -19.58 3.38 -3.99
N ARG A 191 -18.98 4.49 -4.42
CA ARG A 191 -18.65 4.75 -5.83
C ARG A 191 -17.40 4.01 -6.31
N ALA A 192 -16.43 3.79 -5.43
CA ALA A 192 -15.22 3.06 -5.75
C ALA A 192 -15.50 1.58 -6.03
N LYS A 193 -14.81 1.01 -7.02
CA LYS A 193 -14.77 -0.43 -7.27
C LYS A 193 -13.59 -1.01 -6.50
N PHE A 194 -13.81 -1.99 -5.64
CA PHE A 194 -12.71 -2.64 -4.93
C PHE A 194 -13.05 -4.06 -4.51
N ASN A 195 -12.01 -4.89 -4.41
CA ASN A 195 -12.07 -6.25 -3.87
C ASN A 195 -10.95 -6.45 -2.85
N VAL A 196 -11.18 -7.37 -1.90
CA VAL A 196 -10.18 -7.89 -0.98
C VAL A 196 -9.85 -9.33 -1.37
N PHE A 197 -8.57 -9.60 -1.57
CA PHE A 197 -8.02 -10.94 -1.77
C PHE A 197 -7.24 -11.34 -0.53
N ASP A 198 -7.52 -12.50 0.06
CA ASP A 198 -6.85 -12.92 1.31
C ASP A 198 -5.56 -13.72 1.08
N GLY A 199 -5.06 -13.71 -0.16
CA GLY A 199 -3.91 -14.51 -0.58
C GLY A 199 -4.27 -15.88 -1.14
N VAL A 200 -5.51 -16.34 -0.94
CA VAL A 200 -6.01 -17.63 -1.43
C VAL A 200 -7.30 -17.45 -2.24
N GLU A 201 -8.25 -16.68 -1.72
CA GLU A 201 -9.58 -16.48 -2.27
C GLU A 201 -9.89 -14.99 -2.48
N ASP A 202 -10.66 -14.70 -3.54
CA ASP A 202 -11.29 -13.39 -3.71
C ASP A 202 -12.47 -13.29 -2.74
N LYS A 203 -12.32 -12.48 -1.69
CA LYS A 203 -13.38 -12.19 -0.72
C LYS A 203 -14.38 -11.15 -1.25
N GLY A 204 -14.16 -10.64 -2.45
CA GLY A 204 -15.00 -9.66 -3.10
C GLY A 204 -15.02 -8.34 -2.36
N ARG A 205 -16.15 -7.65 -2.45
CA ARG A 205 -16.36 -6.34 -1.82
C ARG A 205 -16.76 -6.50 -0.36
N LEU A 206 -15.85 -6.16 0.55
CA LEU A 206 -16.12 -6.07 1.98
C LEU A 206 -16.53 -4.64 2.39
N ALA A 207 -17.04 -4.48 3.62
CA ALA A 207 -17.25 -3.15 4.18
C ALA A 207 -15.90 -2.43 4.31
N LEU A 208 -15.83 -1.20 3.77
CA LEU A 208 -14.65 -0.36 3.85
C LEU A 208 -15.02 0.94 4.54
N GLU A 209 -14.48 1.13 5.74
CA GLU A 209 -14.56 2.38 6.48
C GLU A 209 -13.26 3.16 6.31
N ILE A 210 -13.37 4.47 6.15
CA ILE A 210 -12.21 5.34 5.96
C ILE A 210 -12.25 6.43 7.02
N TRP A 211 -11.12 6.60 7.72
CA TRP A 211 -10.88 7.69 8.66
C TRP A 211 -9.57 8.42 8.31
N GLU A 212 -9.40 9.61 8.88
CA GLU A 212 -8.12 10.30 8.80
C GLU A 212 -7.09 9.58 9.67
N ASP A 213 -6.00 9.14 9.05
CA ASP A 213 -4.84 8.60 9.71
C ASP A 213 -3.62 9.42 9.28
N SER A 214 -2.84 9.91 10.24
CA SER A 214 -1.68 10.75 9.98
C SER A 214 -0.37 9.96 9.89
N PHE A 215 -0.39 8.64 10.06
CA PHE A 215 0.80 7.80 10.18
C PHE A 215 1.83 8.09 9.08
N VAL A 216 1.43 8.09 7.80
CA VAL A 216 2.37 8.32 6.69
C VAL A 216 3.05 9.70 6.76
N ARG A 217 2.36 10.69 7.34
CA ARG A 217 2.89 12.06 7.50
C ARG A 217 3.73 12.24 8.75
N THR A 218 3.53 11.41 9.78
CA THR A 218 4.13 11.60 11.11
C THR A 218 5.17 10.54 11.48
N PHE A 219 5.08 9.35 10.90
CA PHE A 219 6.01 8.27 11.16
C PHE A 219 7.38 8.58 10.55
N LYS A 220 8.43 8.26 11.30
CA LYS A 220 9.83 8.42 10.88
C LYS A 220 10.58 7.15 11.23
N VAL A 221 11.29 6.61 10.25
CA VAL A 221 12.22 5.50 10.49
C VAL A 221 13.40 6.05 11.28
N ALA A 222 13.80 5.33 12.33
CA ALA A 222 14.93 5.73 13.16
C ALA A 222 16.19 5.86 12.29
N ASN A 223 16.94 6.95 12.48
CA ASN A 223 18.18 7.25 11.75
C ASN A 223 18.02 7.40 10.21
N TYR A 224 16.79 7.56 9.71
CA TYR A 224 16.56 7.90 8.31
C TYR A 224 16.37 9.40 8.13
N GLU A 225 17.17 9.99 7.24
CA GLU A 225 16.99 11.35 6.76
C GLU A 225 16.69 11.32 5.25
N ALA A 226 15.57 11.93 4.87
CA ALA A 226 15.24 12.06 3.45
C ALA A 226 16.29 12.94 2.74
N PRO A 227 16.60 12.69 1.46
CA PRO A 227 17.53 13.50 0.71
C PRO A 227 17.17 15.00 0.74
N LYS A 228 18.19 15.86 0.74
CA LYS A 228 18.01 17.31 0.76
C LYS A 228 17.12 17.76 -0.41
N GLY A 229 16.06 18.50 -0.09
CA GLY A 229 15.09 19.01 -1.08
C GLY A 229 13.87 18.10 -1.30
N GLN A 230 13.87 16.87 -0.76
CA GLN A 230 12.71 16.00 -0.79
C GLN A 230 11.59 16.55 0.11
N ARG A 231 10.38 16.72 -0.45
CA ARG A 231 9.19 17.15 0.30
C ARG A 231 8.29 15.96 0.57
N CYS A 232 8.37 15.42 1.79
CA CYS A 232 7.59 14.24 2.18
C CYS A 232 6.23 14.52 2.80
N SER A 233 5.91 15.79 3.05
CA SER A 233 4.61 16.28 3.44
C SER A 233 3.75 16.55 2.19
N GLY A 234 2.76 15.70 1.95
CA GLY A 234 1.69 15.95 0.97
C GLY A 234 0.61 16.90 1.49
#